data_AF-A0A431WTI3-F1
#
_entry.id   AF-A0A431WTI3-F1
#
_cell.length_a   1.000
_cell.length_b   1.000
_cell.length_c   1.000
_cell.angle_alpha   90.00
_cell.angle_beta   90.00
_cell.angle_gamma   90.00
#
_symmetry.space_group_name_H-M   'P 1'
#
loop_
_entity.id
_entity.type
_entity.pdbx_description
1 polymer ?
#
loop_
_entity_poly.entity_id
_entity_poly.type
_entity_poly.pdbx_seq_one_letter_code
_entity_poly.pdbx_strand_id
1 'polypeptide(L)' 'MQTSKIDPMTLDYLFKLRRAQSLNTLETMTEALERDNPLASAQESIAQAWVLREKEIKSGVLTSIA' A
#
# COMPACT_ATOMS: atom_id res chain seq x y z
N MET A 1 1.34 9.49 22.36
CA MET A 1 0.45 9.54 21.19
C MET A 1 1.36 9.54 19.96
N GLN A 2 1.69 8.37 19.43
CA GLN A 2 2.64 8.23 18.34
C GLN A 2 1.88 8.46 17.04
N THR A 3 1.97 9.67 16.48
CA THR A 3 1.55 9.90 15.10
C THR A 3 2.53 9.12 14.23
N SER A 4 2.16 7.89 13.88
CA SER A 4 2.91 7.04 12.97
C SER A 4 2.97 7.75 11.63
N LYS A 5 4.01 8.59 11.43
CA LYS A 5 4.31 9.20 10.15
C LYS A 5 4.59 8.05 9.20
N ILE A 6 3.63 7.75 8.33
CA ILE A 6 3.81 6.75 7.30
C ILE A 6 5.01 7.20 6.47
N ASP A 7 5.93 6.28 6.23
CA ASP A 7 7.11 6.56 5.41
C ASP A 7 6.68 7.08 4.02
N PRO A 8 7.33 8.11 3.47
CA PRO A 8 6.97 8.67 2.16
C PRO A 8 6.99 7.65 1.03
N MET A 9 7.85 6.62 1.09
CA MET A 9 7.90 5.53 0.11
C MET A 9 6.66 4.63 0.22
N THR A 10 6.22 4.34 1.45
CA THR A 10 4.96 3.62 1.70
C THR A 10 3.76 4.40 1.16
N LEU A 11 3.74 5.73 1.35
CA LEU A 11 2.68 6.58 0.80
C LEU A 11 2.67 6.56 -0.74
N ASP A 12 3.82 6.65 -1.39
CA ASP A 12 3.93 6.58 -2.85
C ASP A 12 3.34 5.25 -3.40
N TYR A 13 3.72 4.12 -2.81
CA TYR A 13 3.14 2.83 -3.19
C TYR A 13 1.66 2.73 -2.85
N LEU A 14 1.20 3.29 -1.73
CA LEU A 14 -0.21 3.34 -1.38
C LEU A 14 -1.03 4.09 -2.44
N PHE A 15 -0.54 5.24 -2.93
CA PHE A 15 -1.22 5.98 -4.00
C PHE A 15 -1.29 5.19 -5.30
N LYS A 16 -0.24 4.44 -5.65
CA LYS A 16 -0.24 3.51 -6.80
C LYS A 16 -1.27 2.41 -6.63
N LEU A 17 -1.30 1.77 -5.46
CA LEU A 17 -2.21 0.66 -5.13
C LEU A 17 -3.66 1.10 -4.93
N ARG A 18 -3.92 2.39 -4.64
CA ARG A 18 -5.28 2.94 -4.43
C ARG A 18 -6.18 2.81 -5.67
N ARG A 19 -5.60 2.62 -6.86
CA ARG A 19 -6.33 2.30 -8.09
C ARG A 19 -7.00 0.92 -8.06
N ALA A 20 -6.50 -0.01 -7.26
CA ALA A 20 -7.12 -1.32 -7.08
C ALA A 20 -8.45 -1.17 -6.33
N GLN A 21 -9.55 -1.58 -6.97
CA GLN A 21 -10.90 -1.57 -6.37
C GLN A 21 -11.27 -2.93 -5.74
N SER A 22 -10.46 -3.95 -5.94
CA SER A 22 -10.69 -5.31 -5.45
C SER A 22 -9.39 -5.94 -5.00
N LEU A 23 -9.46 -6.88 -4.05
CA LEU A 23 -8.30 -7.55 -3.48
C LEU A 23 -7.46 -8.29 -4.54
N ASN A 24 -8.11 -8.90 -5.53
CA ASN A 24 -7.43 -9.57 -6.63
C ASN A 24 -6.55 -8.61 -7.46
N THR A 25 -7.08 -7.43 -7.78
CA THR A 25 -6.31 -6.39 -8.48
C THR A 25 -5.18 -5.85 -7.61
N LEU A 26 -5.43 -5.70 -6.31
CA LEU A 26 -4.44 -5.24 -5.35
C LEU A 26 -3.25 -6.19 -5.28
N GLU A 27 -3.51 -7.50 -5.21
CA GLU A 27 -2.49 -8.55 -5.23
C GLU A 27 -1.65 -8.50 -6.52
N THR A 28 -2.28 -8.54 -7.70
CA THR A 28 -1.55 -8.47 -8.98
C THR A 28 -0.70 -7.21 -9.14
N MET A 29 -1.20 -6.05 -8.69
CA MET A 29 -0.45 -4.80 -8.73
C MET A 29 0.75 -4.81 -7.77
N THR A 30 0.61 -5.47 -6.63
CA THR A 30 1.65 -5.57 -5.60
C THR A 30 2.77 -6.48 -6.07
N GLU A 31 2.44 -7.66 -6.61
CA GLU A 31 3.43 -8.55 -7.22
C GLU A 31 4.19 -7.88 -8.38
N ALA A 32 3.51 -7.04 -9.17
CA ALA A 32 4.18 -6.27 -10.22
C ALA A 32 5.17 -5.25 -9.64
N LEU A 33 4.78 -4.53 -8.57
CA LEU A 33 5.65 -3.57 -7.90
C LEU A 33 6.84 -4.22 -7.19
N GLU A 34 6.65 -5.36 -6.54
CA GLU A 34 7.71 -6.11 -5.87
C GLU A 34 8.75 -6.66 -6.85
N ARG A 35 8.31 -7.10 -8.04
CA ARG A 35 9.22 -7.51 -9.12
C ARG A 35 10.03 -6.35 -9.67
N ASP A 36 9.43 -5.17 -9.79
CA ASP A 36 10.09 -3.96 -10.27
C ASP A 36 11.04 -3.36 -9.20
N ASN A 37 10.79 -3.63 -7.92
CA ASN A 37 11.52 -3.07 -6.79
C ASN A 37 12.05 -4.18 -5.85
N PRO A 38 13.15 -4.85 -6.21
CA PRO A 38 13.68 -6.00 -5.45
C PRO A 38 14.41 -5.63 -4.14
N LEU A 39 14.44 -4.35 -3.76
CA LEU A 39 15.09 -3.89 -2.54
C LEU A 39 14.23 -4.22 -1.31
N ALA A 40 14.84 -4.72 -0.24
CA ALA A 40 14.13 -5.06 0.99
C ALA A 40 13.28 -3.90 1.54
N SER A 41 13.83 -2.69 1.58
CA SER A 41 13.10 -1.49 2.05
C SER A 41 11.90 -1.13 1.16
N ALA A 42 11.99 -1.42 -0.14
CA ALA A 42 10.87 -1.22 -1.06
C ALA A 42 9.78 -2.27 -0.82
N GLN A 43 10.17 -3.54 -0.65
CA GLN A 43 9.23 -4.61 -0.32
C GLN A 43 8.51 -4.36 1.01
N GLU A 44 9.22 -3.90 2.05
CA GLU A 44 8.60 -3.49 3.32
C GLU A 44 7.56 -2.38 3.12
N SER A 45 7.90 -1.36 2.32
CA SER A 45 7.00 -0.25 2.02
C SER A 45 5.78 -0.68 1.19
N ILE A 46 5.96 -1.57 0.22
CA ILE A 46 4.90 -2.14 -0.60
C ILE A 46 3.95 -2.99 0.27
N ALA A 47 4.49 -3.82 1.16
CA ALA A 47 3.69 -4.63 2.08
C ALA A 47 2.86 -3.76 3.04
N GLN A 48 3.44 -2.70 3.59
CA GLN A 48 2.70 -1.72 4.40
C GLN A 48 1.56 -1.06 3.59
N ALA A 49 1.85 -0.63 2.36
CA ALA A 49 0.86 -0.03 1.47
C ALA A 49 -0.27 -1.00 1.11
N TRP A 50 0.05 -2.28 0.89
CA TRP A 50 -0.94 -3.33 0.64
C TRP A 50 -1.91 -3.48 1.81
N VAL A 51 -1.40 -3.60 3.04
CA VAL A 51 -2.24 -3.77 4.24
C VAL A 51 -3.16 -2.56 4.44
N LEU A 52 -2.66 -1.35 4.19
CA LEU A 52 -3.48 -0.14 4.25
C LEU A 52 -4.58 -0.18 3.20
N ARG A 53 -4.25 -0.50 1.95
CA ARG A 53 -5.25 -0.56 0.87
C ARG A 53 -6.25 -1.69 1.06
N GLU A 54 -5.82 -2.83 1.58
CA GLU A 54 -6.67 -3.97 1.92
C GLU A 54 -7.75 -3.57 2.93
N LYS A 55 -7.35 -2.84 3.99
CA LYS A 55 -8.28 -2.28 4.97
C LYS A 55 -9.24 -1.28 4.35
N GLU A 56 -8.76 -0.41 3.45
CA GLU A 56 -9.63 0.55 2.75
C GLU A 56 -10.70 -0.16 1.91
N ILE A 57 -10.32 -1.21 1.18
CA ILE A 57 -11.24 -2.00 0.34
C ILE A 57 -12.25 -2.75 1.21
N LYS A 58 -11.79 -3.43 2.26
CA LYS A 58 -12.66 -4.20 3.18
C LYS A 58 -13.61 -3.29 3.96
N SER A 59 -13.16 -2.11 4.39
CA SER A 59 -13.95 -1.17 5.17
C SER A 59 -14.82 -0.25 4.32
N GLY A 60 -14.53 -0.09 3.02
CA GLY A 60 -15.16 0.91 2.16
C GLY A 60 -14.80 2.37 2.51
N VAL A 61 -13.84 2.58 3.41
CA VAL A 61 -13.43 3.90 3.91
C VAL A 61 -11.96 4.11 3.59
N LEU A 62 -11.64 5.23 2.95
CA LEU A 62 -10.25 5.64 2.70
C LEU A 62 -9.55 6.01 4.00
N THR A 63 -8.33 5.49 4.19
CA THR A 63 -7.56 5.79 5.39
C THR A 63 -7.14 7.26 5.32
N SER A 64 -7.60 8.07 6.27
CA SER A 64 -7.16 9.47 6.38
C SER A 64 -5.72 9.51 6.88
N ILE A 65 -4.81 9.64 5.94
CA ILE A 65 -3.41 9.97 6.18
C ILE A 65 -3.31 11.49 6.36
N ALA A 66 -3.36 11.94 7.62
CA ALA A 66 -3.23 13.35 8.01
C ALA A 66 -1.77 13.74 8.27
#